data_AF-A0A9Q0F3E1-F1
#
_entry.id   AF-A0A9Q0F3E1-F1
#
_cell.length_a   1.000
_cell.length_b   1.000
_cell.length_c   1.000
_cell.angle_alpha   90.00
_cell.angle_beta   90.00
_cell.angle_gamma   90.00
#
_symmetry.space_group_name_H-M   'P 1'
#
loop_
_entity.id
_entity.type
_entity.pdbx_description
1 polymer ?
#
loop_
_entity_poly.entity_id
_entity_poly.type
_entity_poly.pdbx_seq_one_letter_code
_entity_poly.pdbx_strand_id
1 'polypeptide(L)'
;MTTVKTCILIIVSQVYVTMAGMYPADPSKRAQIHSVLDWHLTNLYHGVAKCVLKRTLGSLLGVPPNPQAAVDAEKLILSSLFEGEAVLLEGSARFLLGGNQPSIAELSLVCTVMHLQVCGYG
;
A
#
# COMPACT_ATOMS: atom_id res chain seq x y z
N MET A 1 -4.83 10.76 -6.26
CA MET A 1 -3.93 10.69 -7.44
C MET A 1 -3.80 9.24 -7.88
N THR A 2 -4.37 8.84 -9.03
CA THR A 2 -4.32 7.45 -9.52
C THR A 2 -2.93 7.11 -10.06
N THR A 3 -2.27 6.11 -9.49
CA THR A 3 -0.98 5.62 -10.00
C THR A 3 -1.17 4.65 -11.16
N VAL A 4 -0.15 4.49 -12.01
CA VAL A 4 -0.14 3.50 -13.10
C VAL A 4 -0.48 2.09 -12.58
N LYS A 5 0.03 1.74 -11.40
CA LYS A 5 -0.30 0.48 -10.70
C LYS A 5 -1.80 0.31 -10.50
N THR A 6 -2.48 1.36 -10.03
CA THR A 6 -3.92 1.34 -9.80
C THR A 6 -4.69 1.20 -11.11
N CYS A 7 -4.31 1.94 -12.16
CA CYS A 7 -4.96 1.85 -13.46
C CYS A 7 -4.84 0.44 -14.06
N ILE A 8 -3.65 -0.17 -13.97
CA ILE A 8 -3.43 -1.55 -14.45
C ILE A 8 -4.30 -2.53 -13.68
N LEU A 9 -4.35 -2.44 -12.34
CA LEU A 9 -5.20 -3.33 -11.54
C LEU A 9 -6.68 -3.19 -11.88
N ILE A 10 -7.16 -1.97 -12.13
CA ILE A 10 -8.54 -1.72 -12.59
C ILE A 10 -8.77 -2.40 -13.95
N ILE A 11 -7.91 -2.17 -14.94
CA ILE A 11 -8.04 -2.78 -16.27
C ILE A 11 -8.05 -4.30 -16.16
N VAL A 12 -7.10 -4.86 -15.42
CA VAL A 12 -7.00 -6.31 -15.22
C VAL A 12 -8.27 -6.85 -14.55
N SER A 13 -8.78 -6.19 -13.51
CA SER A 13 -10.03 -6.62 -12.85
C SER A 13 -11.26 -6.58 -13.78
N GLN A 14 -11.26 -5.72 -14.78
CA GLN A 14 -12.36 -5.59 -15.74
C GLN A 14 -12.25 -6.59 -16.91
N VAL A 15 -11.03 -6.89 -17.33
CA VAL A 15 -10.77 -7.77 -18.49
C VAL A 15 -10.79 -9.25 -18.09
N TYR A 16 -10.29 -9.59 -16.90
CA TYR A 16 -10.16 -10.97 -16.45
C TYR A 16 -11.31 -11.35 -15.51
N VAL A 17 -12.15 -12.29 -15.95
CA VAL A 17 -13.32 -12.79 -15.20
C VAL A 17 -12.95 -13.28 -13.79
N THR A 18 -11.78 -13.93 -13.65
CA THR A 18 -11.28 -14.42 -12.36
C THR A 18 -11.03 -13.31 -11.33
N MET A 19 -10.84 -12.06 -11.78
CA MET A 19 -10.58 -10.89 -10.94
C MET A 19 -11.75 -9.89 -10.91
N ALA A 20 -12.87 -10.20 -11.55
CA ALA A 20 -14.03 -9.30 -11.63
C ALA A 20 -14.58 -8.90 -10.26
N GLY A 21 -14.47 -9.77 -9.25
CA GLY A 21 -14.90 -9.48 -7.88
C GLY A 21 -14.03 -8.45 -7.15
N MET A 22 -12.82 -8.17 -7.62
CA MET A 22 -11.85 -7.32 -6.90
C MET A 22 -12.06 -5.81 -7.11
N TYR A 23 -12.88 -5.43 -8.10
CA TYR A 23 -13.23 -4.05 -8.37
C TYR A 23 -14.74 -3.95 -8.67
N PRO A 24 -15.58 -3.79 -7.64
CA PRO A 24 -17.04 -3.90 -7.77
C PRO A 24 -17.63 -2.78 -8.64
N ALA A 25 -18.81 -3.03 -9.23
CA ALA A 25 -19.53 -2.03 -10.01
C ALA A 25 -20.16 -0.91 -9.16
N ASP A 26 -20.45 -1.23 -7.90
CA ASP A 26 -21.09 -0.32 -6.94
C ASP A 26 -20.24 0.95 -6.72
N PRO A 27 -20.79 2.16 -6.98
CA PRO A 27 -20.04 3.41 -6.86
C PRO A 27 -19.54 3.70 -5.44
N SER A 28 -20.30 3.35 -4.41
CA SER A 28 -19.91 3.59 -3.02
C SER A 28 -18.71 2.73 -2.63
N LYS A 29 -18.75 1.43 -2.95
CA LYS A 29 -17.62 0.52 -2.73
C LYS A 29 -16.39 0.93 -3.52
N ARG A 30 -16.54 1.40 -4.77
CA ARG A 30 -15.42 1.94 -5.55
C ARG A 30 -14.81 3.15 -4.85
N ALA A 31 -15.61 4.09 -4.38
CA ALA A 31 -15.13 5.29 -3.72
C ALA A 31 -14.30 4.95 -2.46
N GLN A 32 -14.76 3.98 -1.67
CA GLN A 32 -13.99 3.48 -0.51
C GLN A 32 -12.66 2.86 -0.94
N ILE A 33 -12.66 1.95 -1.93
CA ILE A 33 -11.43 1.34 -2.47
C ILE A 33 -10.45 2.41 -2.96
N HIS A 34 -10.93 3.42 -3.70
CA HIS A 34 -10.10 4.53 -4.18
C HIS A 34 -9.55 5.37 -3.02
N SER A 35 -10.33 5.59 -1.96
CA SER A 35 -9.84 6.28 -0.76
C SER A 35 -8.69 5.53 -0.10
N VAL A 36 -8.78 4.19 0.01
CA VAL A 36 -7.69 3.36 0.54
C VAL A 36 -6.45 3.42 -0.35
N LEU A 37 -6.62 3.35 -1.67
CA LEU A 37 -5.51 3.42 -2.62
C LEU A 37 -4.81 4.79 -2.59
N ASP A 38 -5.56 5.87 -2.39
CA ASP A 38 -5.01 7.22 -2.29
C ASP A 38 -4.28 7.45 -0.95
N TRP A 39 -4.87 6.98 0.15
CA TRP A 39 -4.23 6.96 1.47
C TRP A 39 -2.94 6.14 1.43
N HIS A 40 -2.97 4.96 0.81
CA HIS A 40 -1.81 4.07 0.68
C HIS A 40 -0.62 4.76 0.01
N LEU A 41 -0.88 5.49 -1.07
CA LEU A 41 0.14 6.19 -1.84
C LEU A 41 0.83 7.29 -1.03
N THR A 42 0.04 8.07 -0.29
CA THR A 42 0.50 9.27 0.43
C THR A 42 1.10 8.96 1.80
N ASN A 43 0.82 7.77 2.35
CA ASN A 43 1.28 7.34 3.67
C ASN A 43 2.28 6.18 3.54
N LEU A 44 1.79 4.94 3.60
CA LEU A 44 2.65 3.76 3.72
C LEU A 44 3.64 3.61 2.57
N TYR A 45 3.20 3.76 1.31
CA TYR A 45 4.09 3.63 0.15
C TYR A 45 5.24 4.64 0.19
N HIS A 46 4.94 5.88 0.56
CA HIS A 46 5.95 6.94 0.67
C HIS A 46 7.01 6.63 1.73
N GLY A 47 6.57 6.15 2.90
CA GLY A 47 7.49 5.71 3.95
C GLY A 47 8.39 4.56 3.51
N VAL A 48 7.80 3.53 2.90
CA VAL A 48 8.54 2.35 2.42
C VAL A 48 9.50 2.71 1.29
N ALA A 49 9.08 3.51 0.31
CA ALA A 49 9.95 3.95 -0.78
C ALA A 49 11.18 4.72 -0.27
N LYS A 50 10.99 5.62 0.71
CA LYS A 50 12.09 6.30 1.39
C LYS A 50 13.02 5.33 2.10
N CYS A 51 12.46 4.37 2.84
CA CYS A 51 13.25 3.37 3.55
C CYS A 51 14.12 2.55 2.58
N VAL A 52 13.53 1.98 1.53
CA VAL A 52 14.25 1.18 0.52
C VAL A 52 15.35 2.00 -0.14
N LEU A 53 15.06 3.24 -0.53
CA LEU A 53 16.05 4.12 -1.13
C LEU A 53 17.20 4.46 -0.18
N LYS A 54 16.92 4.74 1.10
CA LYS A 54 17.94 5.19 2.05
C LYS A 54 18.74 4.06 2.68
N ARG A 55 18.14 2.88 2.84
CA ARG A 55 18.74 1.75 3.57
C ARG A 55 19.33 0.68 2.65
N THR A 56 18.73 0.45 1.48
CA THR A 56 19.09 -0.67 0.61
C THR A 56 19.71 -0.21 -0.71
N LEU A 57 19.07 0.73 -1.41
CA LEU A 57 19.50 1.14 -2.75
C LEU A 57 20.42 2.37 -2.76
N GLY A 58 20.55 3.08 -1.65
CA GLY A 58 21.27 4.36 -1.59
C GLY A 58 22.74 4.22 -1.96
N SER A 59 23.42 3.21 -1.42
CA SER A 59 24.82 2.92 -1.73
C SER A 59 25.04 2.59 -3.21
N LEU A 60 24.14 1.80 -3.81
CA LEU A 60 24.19 1.45 -5.23
C LEU A 60 23.99 2.69 -6.13
N LEU A 61 23.17 3.65 -5.69
CA LEU A 61 22.86 4.88 -6.43
C LEU A 61 23.80 6.04 -6.10
N GLY A 62 24.88 5.82 -5.34
CA GLY A 62 25.82 6.87 -4.94
C GLY A 62 25.22 7.90 -3.96
N VAL A 63 24.09 7.58 -3.33
CA VAL A 63 23.46 8.40 -2.31
C VAL A 63 24.15 8.13 -0.97
N PRO A 64 24.67 9.17 -0.30
CA PRO A 64 25.33 8.97 0.99
C PRO A 64 24.33 8.45 2.04
N PRO A 65 24.76 7.54 2.92
CA PRO A 65 23.92 7.06 4.02
C PRO A 65 23.44 8.21 4.89
N ASN A 66 22.14 8.25 5.18
CA ASN A 66 21.55 9.22 6.11
C ASN A 66 20.77 8.47 7.20
N PRO A 67 21.40 8.19 8.36
CA PRO A 67 20.77 7.46 9.45
C PRO A 67 19.50 8.13 9.97
N GLN A 68 19.47 9.47 10.04
CA GLN A 68 18.29 10.21 10.50
C GLN A 68 17.10 10.01 9.56
N ALA A 69 17.35 10.08 8.24
CA ALA A 69 16.31 9.85 7.25
C ALA A 69 15.75 8.41 7.29
N ALA A 70 16.55 7.43 7.70
CA ALA A 70 16.09 6.06 7.90
C ALA A 70 15.17 5.95 9.12
N VAL A 71 15.53 6.60 10.24
CA VAL A 71 14.69 6.67 11.46
C VAL A 71 13.37 7.40 11.17
N ASP A 72 13.41 8.50 10.43
CA ASP A 72 12.18 9.24 10.09
C ASP A 72 11.27 8.43 9.16
N ALA A 73 11.85 7.67 8.23
CA ALA A 73 11.10 6.75 7.37
C ALA A 73 10.44 5.62 8.19
N GLU A 74 11.15 5.06 9.17
CA GLU A 74 10.61 4.04 10.07
C GLU A 74 9.43 4.56 10.91
N LYS A 75 9.56 5.76 11.50
CA LYS A 75 8.46 6.40 12.22
C LYS A 75 7.24 6.61 11.32
N LEU A 76 7.45 7.06 10.09
CA LEU A 76 6.35 7.25 9.13
C LEU A 76 5.67 5.93 8.77
N ILE A 77 6.44 4.87 8.55
CA ILE A 77 5.91 3.52 8.27
C ILE A 77 5.07 3.04 9.45
N LEU A 78 5.60 3.12 10.68
CA LEU A 78 4.89 2.67 11.89
C LEU A 78 3.59 3.47 12.12
N SER A 79 3.61 4.79 11.96
CA SER A 79 2.41 5.63 12.05
C SER A 79 1.38 5.21 11.00
N SER A 80 1.82 5.02 9.75
CA SER A 80 0.95 4.61 8.65
C SER A 80 0.32 3.23 8.91
N LEU A 81 1.09 2.27 9.43
CA LEU A 81 0.56 0.94 9.76
C LEU A 81 -0.48 1.00 10.87
N PHE A 82 -0.20 1.77 11.93
CA PHE A 82 -1.13 1.95 13.05
C PHE A 82 -2.43 2.65 12.62
N GLU A 83 -2.32 3.75 11.87
CA GLU A 83 -3.48 4.46 11.31
C GLU A 83 -4.25 3.56 10.34
N GLY A 84 -3.55 2.80 9.50
CA GLY A 84 -4.14 1.86 8.58
C GLY A 84 -4.92 0.75 9.28
N GLU A 85 -4.37 0.18 10.35
CA GLU A 85 -5.07 -0.82 11.16
C GLU A 85 -6.33 -0.23 11.82
N ALA A 86 -6.24 0.97 12.40
CA ALA A 86 -7.39 1.59 13.06
C ALA A 86 -8.51 2.02 12.09
N VAL A 87 -8.15 2.47 10.88
CA VAL A 87 -9.10 3.09 9.92
C VAL A 87 -9.58 2.11 8.86
N LEU A 88 -8.73 1.16 8.44
CA LEU A 88 -9.02 0.29 7.30
C LEU A 88 -9.43 -1.12 7.70
N LEU A 89 -9.05 -1.58 8.91
CA LEU A 89 -9.44 -2.89 9.42
C LEU A 89 -10.65 -2.73 10.36
N GLU A 90 -11.82 -3.08 9.84
CA GLU A 90 -13.07 -3.03 10.61
C GLU A 90 -13.19 -4.26 11.53
N GLY A 91 -12.74 -4.13 12.78
CA GLY A 91 -12.93 -5.16 13.81
C GLY A 91 -12.34 -6.52 13.43
N SER A 92 -13.17 -7.57 13.38
CA SER A 92 -12.76 -8.93 13.01
C SER A 92 -12.90 -9.23 11.51
N ALA A 93 -13.04 -8.21 10.66
CA ALA A 93 -13.13 -8.39 9.22
C ALA A 93 -11.86 -9.03 8.65
N ARG A 94 -12.01 -9.86 7.61
CA ARG A 94 -10.89 -10.56 6.97
C ARG A 94 -10.18 -9.72 5.91
N PHE A 95 -10.85 -8.70 5.40
CA PHE A 95 -10.37 -7.84 4.32
C PHE A 95 -10.60 -6.37 4.67
N LEU A 96 -9.92 -5.46 3.97
CA LEU A 96 -10.03 -4.03 4.18
C LEU A 96 -11.47 -3.58 3.99
N LEU A 97 -11.86 -2.50 4.69
CA LEU A 97 -13.20 -1.90 4.59
C LEU A 97 -14.34 -2.87 4.95
N GLY A 98 -14.08 -3.83 5.84
CA GLY A 98 -15.10 -4.80 6.26
C GLY A 98 -15.47 -5.82 5.17
N GLY A 99 -14.65 -5.95 4.12
CA GLY A 99 -14.95 -6.80 2.97
C GLY A 99 -15.02 -8.29 3.30
N ASN A 100 -15.87 -9.02 2.56
CA ASN A 100 -15.92 -10.49 2.59
C ASN A 100 -14.97 -11.16 1.57
N GLN A 101 -14.37 -10.37 0.69
CA GLN A 101 -13.44 -10.80 -0.34
C GLN A 101 -12.37 -9.71 -0.57
N PRO A 102 -11.18 -10.06 -1.06
CA PRO A 102 -10.14 -9.06 -1.31
C PRO A 102 -10.50 -8.17 -2.51
N SER A 103 -10.03 -6.94 -2.49
CA SER A 103 -10.12 -5.99 -3.57
C SER A 103 -8.73 -5.64 -4.13
N ILE A 104 -8.70 -4.76 -5.14
CA ILE A 104 -7.45 -4.20 -5.65
C ILE A 104 -6.68 -3.38 -4.59
N ALA A 105 -7.33 -2.91 -3.52
CA ALA A 105 -6.67 -2.21 -2.42
C ALA A 105 -5.72 -3.15 -1.65
N GLU A 106 -6.17 -4.36 -1.33
CA GLU A 106 -5.36 -5.38 -0.66
C GLU A 106 -4.13 -5.74 -1.50
N LEU A 107 -4.29 -5.98 -2.80
CA LEU A 107 -3.15 -6.27 -3.69
C LEU A 107 -2.13 -5.12 -3.69
N SER A 108 -2.60 -3.88 -3.76
CA SER A 108 -1.74 -2.70 -3.73
C SER A 108 -0.94 -2.59 -2.42
N LEU A 109 -1.61 -2.88 -1.30
CA LEU A 109 -1.07 -2.76 0.05
C LEU A 109 -0.07 -3.89 0.35
N VAL A 110 -0.43 -5.15 0.07
CA VAL A 110 0.42 -6.32 0.30
C VAL A 110 1.76 -6.19 -0.42
N CYS A 111 1.77 -5.76 -1.68
CA CYS A 111 3.03 -5.52 -2.41
C CYS A 111 3.95 -4.53 -1.68
N THR A 112 3.36 -3.54 -0.99
CA THR A 112 4.13 -2.51 -0.27
C THR A 112 4.61 -3.03 1.07
N VAL A 113 3.80 -3.81 1.77
CA VAL A 113 4.19 -4.48 3.03
C VAL A 113 5.34 -5.45 2.77
N MET A 114 5.31 -6.22 1.68
CA MET A 114 6.40 -7.13 1.32
C MET A 114 7.75 -6.39 1.13
N HIS A 115 7.74 -5.15 0.64
CA HIS A 115 8.96 -4.36 0.53
C HIS A 115 9.57 -3.95 1.89
N LEU A 116 8.85 -4.09 3.01
CA LEU A 116 9.44 -3.90 4.34
C LEU A 116 10.52 -4.94 4.64
N GLN A 117 10.40 -6.16 4.10
CA GLN A 117 11.43 -7.19 4.22
C GLN A 117 12.74 -6.76 3.56
N VAL A 118 12.66 -6.04 2.45
CA VAL A 118 13.83 -5.46 1.74
C VAL A 118 14.50 -4.36 2.57
N CYS A 119 13.75 -3.72 3.47
CA CYS A 119 14.27 -2.77 4.45
C CYS A 119 14.90 -3.44 5.69
N GLY A 120 14.89 -4.77 5.78
CA GLY A 120 15.36 -5.51 6.95
C GLY A 120 14.34 -5.64 8.07
N TYR A 121 13.05 -5.41 7.79
CA TYR A 121 11.94 -5.72 8.71
C TYR A 121 11.31 -7.04 8.28
N GLY A 122 11.73 -8.15 8.89
CA GLY A 122 11.27 -9.50 8.60
C GLY A 122 11.36 -10.40 9.80
#